data_AF-A0A7Y5TU92-F1
#
_entry.id   AF-A0A7Y5TU92-F1
#
_cell.length_a   1.000
_cell.length_b   1.000
_cell.length_c   1.000
_cell.angle_alpha   90.00
_cell.angle_beta   90.00
_cell.angle_gamma   90.00
#
_symmetry.space_group_name_H-M   'P 1'
#
loop_
_entity.id
_entity.type
_entity.pdbx_description
1 polymer ?
#
loop_
_entity_poly.entity_id
_entity_poly.type
_entity_poly.pdbx_seq_one_letter_code
_entity_poly.pdbx_strand_id
1 'polypeptide(L)' 'MSSSHPEVMVAAPPVADADAILTAEALALVAALHHEFDDRRREVLARRTARRQALAAHPIGAPLDFPAATA' A
#
# COMPACT_ATOMS: atom_id res chain seq x y z
N MET A 1 -16.80 -12.46 25.18
CA MET A 1 -16.90 -11.97 23.80
C MET A 1 -15.48 -11.75 23.32
N SER A 2 -14.88 -12.70 22.61
CA SER A 2 -13.52 -12.51 22.07
C SER A 2 -13.62 -11.74 20.78
N SER A 3 -13.38 -10.43 20.83
CA SER A 3 -13.04 -9.67 19.63
C SER A 3 -11.61 -10.03 19.27
N SER A 4 -11.44 -10.87 18.23
CA SER A 4 -10.16 -11.04 17.56
C SER A 4 -9.86 -9.70 16.88
N HIS A 5 -9.11 -8.83 17.56
CA HIS A 5 -8.51 -7.68 16.89
C HIS A 5 -7.43 -8.22 15.95
N PRO A 6 -7.35 -7.71 14.71
CA PRO A 6 -6.28 -8.08 13.79
C PRO A 6 -4.92 -7.86 14.46
N GLU A 7 -4.06 -8.88 14.42
CA GLU A 7 -2.78 -8.88 15.10
C GLU A 7 -1.80 -7.96 14.35
N VAL A 8 -1.50 -6.79 14.96
CA VAL A 8 -0.50 -5.85 14.44
C VAL A 8 0.81 -6.08 15.19
N MET A 9 1.88 -6.35 14.45
CA MET A 9 3.22 -6.50 14.99
C MET A 9 4.03 -5.23 14.78
N VAL A 10 4.42 -4.56 15.87
CA VAL A 10 5.40 -3.46 15.82
C VAL A 10 6.80 -4.06 15.95
N ALA A 11 7.51 -4.16 14.82
CA ALA A 11 8.84 -4.81 14.77
C ALA A 11 9.99 -3.89 15.22
N ALA A 12 9.74 -2.58 15.34
CA ALA A 12 10.77 -1.61 15.72
C ALA A 12 11.02 -1.65 17.24
N PRO A 13 12.24 -1.30 17.71
CA PRO A 13 12.50 -1.06 19.12
C PRO A 13 11.56 0.02 19.69
N PRO A 14 11.18 -0.05 20.98
CA PRO A 14 10.44 1.02 21.63
C PRO A 14 11.19 2.34 21.54
N VAL A 15 10.47 3.41 21.18
CA VAL A 15 10.99 4.78 21.17
C VAL A 15 10.18 5.63 22.15
N ALA A 16 10.78 6.71 22.66
CA ALA A 16 10.10 7.63 23.56
C ALA A 16 8.81 8.14 22.92
N ASP A 17 7.75 8.23 23.72
CA ASP A 17 6.42 8.72 23.34
C ASP A 17 5.70 7.95 22.21
N ALA A 18 6.18 6.76 21.83
CA ALA A 18 5.53 5.92 20.83
C ALA A 18 4.08 5.60 21.20
N ASP A 19 3.81 5.33 22.48
CA ASP A 19 2.49 4.94 22.99
C ASP A 19 1.44 6.05 22.86
N ALA A 20 1.87 7.32 22.75
CA ALA A 20 0.97 8.44 22.48
C ALA A 20 0.42 8.44 21.05
N ILE A 21 1.15 7.81 20.10
CA ILE A 21 0.80 7.72 18.69
C ILE A 21 0.25 6.32 18.34
N LEU A 22 0.97 5.28 18.76
CA LEU A 22 0.65 3.86 18.55
C LEU A 22 -0.33 3.36 19.62
N THR A 23 -1.37 4.14 19.88
CA THR A 23 -2.44 3.73 20.80
C THR A 23 -3.15 2.49 20.25
N ALA A 24 -3.83 1.75 21.12
CA ALA A 24 -4.60 0.58 20.71
C ALA A 24 -5.65 0.90 19.61
N GLU A 25 -6.30 2.07 19.71
CA GLU A 25 -7.26 2.54 18.71
C GLU A 25 -6.59 2.87 17.37
N ALA A 26 -5.45 3.58 17.40
CA ALA A 26 -4.70 3.91 16.20
C ALA A 26 -4.20 2.65 15.48
N LEU A 27 -3.68 1.67 16.22
CA LEU A 27 -3.24 0.39 15.67
C LEU A 27 -4.41 -0.41 15.09
N ALA A 28 -5.58 -0.41 15.75
CA ALA A 28 -6.78 -1.06 15.23
C ALA A 28 -7.25 -0.42 13.91
N LEU A 29 -7.22 0.91 13.80
CA LEU A 29 -7.53 1.63 12.57
C LEU A 29 -6.56 1.26 11.45
N VAL A 30 -5.25 1.31 11.70
CA VAL A 30 -4.23 0.95 10.70
C VAL A 30 -4.40 -0.49 10.24
N ALA A 31 -4.71 -1.42 11.15
CA ALA A 31 -4.97 -2.81 10.81
C ALA A 31 -6.18 -2.96 9.88
N ALA A 32 -7.28 -2.25 10.17
CA ALA A 32 -8.47 -2.25 9.33
C ALA A 32 -8.18 -1.70 7.93
N LEU A 33 -7.48 -0.56 7.84
CA LEU A 33 -7.07 0.03 6.56
C LEU A 33 -6.15 -0.90 5.77
N HIS A 34 -5.21 -1.58 6.44
CA HIS A 34 -4.35 -2.56 5.79
C HIS A 34 -5.17 -3.71 5.22
N HIS A 35 -6.08 -4.28 6.01
CA HIS A 35 -6.92 -5.39 5.57
C HIS A 35 -7.83 -5.01 4.40
N GLU A 36 -8.39 -3.80 4.40
CA GLU A 36 -9.29 -3.34 3.35
C GLU A 36 -8.57 -3.00 2.04
N PHE A 37 -7.38 -2.40 2.11
CA PHE A 37 -6.76 -1.77 0.94
C PHE A 37 -5.46 -2.42 0.43
N ASP A 38 -4.82 -3.33 1.18
CA ASP A 38 -3.50 -3.87 0.77
C ASP A 38 -3.56 -4.67 -0.54
N ASP A 39 -4.65 -5.41 -0.78
CA ASP A 39 -4.83 -6.16 -2.04
C ASP A 39 -4.85 -5.21 -3.24
N ARG A 40 -5.66 -4.15 -3.16
CA ARG A 40 -5.73 -3.15 -4.24
C ARG A 40 -4.38 -2.43 -4.42
N ARG A 41 -3.68 -2.13 -3.33
CA ARG A 41 -2.34 -1.54 -3.38
C ARG A 41 -1.36 -2.44 -4.15
N ARG A 42 -1.36 -3.75 -3.87
CA ARG A 42 -0.51 -4.74 -4.56
C ARG A 42 -0.83 -4.83 -6.05
N GLU A 43 -2.12 -4.82 -6.42
CA GLU A 43 -2.52 -4.81 -7.83
C GLU A 43 -1.96 -3.60 -8.58
N VAL A 44 -2.07 -2.41 -8.00
CA VAL A 44 -1.57 -1.17 -8.63
C VAL A 44 -0.06 -1.21 -8.79
N LEU A 45 0.67 -1.75 -7.82
CA LEU A 45 2.11 -1.96 -7.92
C LEU A 45 2.47 -2.94 -9.04
N ALA A 46 1.74 -4.04 -9.18
CA ALA A 46 1.94 -4.99 -10.28
C ALA A 46 1.70 -4.33 -11.65
N ARG A 47 0.62 -3.54 -11.79
CA ARG A 47 0.35 -2.77 -13.02
C ARG A 47 1.46 -1.78 -13.33
N ARG A 48 2.03 -1.13 -12.31
CA ARG A 48 3.18 -0.22 -12.48
C ARG A 48 4.38 -0.95 -13.06
N THR A 49 4.69 -2.14 -12.55
CA THR A 49 5.79 -2.98 -13.08
C THR A 49 5.53 -3.39 -14.53
N ALA A 50 4.33 -3.88 -14.83
CA ALA A 50 3.94 -4.28 -16.19
C ALA A 50 4.03 -3.11 -17.17
N ARG A 51 3.53 -1.92 -16.78
CA ARG A 51 3.65 -0.71 -17.60
C ARG A 51 5.11 -0.36 -17.87
N ARG A 52 5.99 -0.41 -16.87
CA ARG A 52 7.42 -0.14 -17.05
C ARG A 52 8.08 -1.13 -18.03
N GLN A 53 7.76 -2.41 -17.94
CA GLN A 53 8.27 -3.42 -18.87
C GLN A 53 7.81 -3.15 -20.32
N ALA A 54 6.53 -2.82 -20.52
CA ALA A 54 6.00 -2.48 -21.83
C ALA A 54 6.70 -1.25 -22.44
N LEU A 55 6.98 -0.22 -21.63
CA LEU A 55 7.69 0.97 -22.10
C LEU A 55 9.14 0.66 -22.51
N ALA A 56 9.83 -0.21 -21.77
CA ALA A 56 11.22 -0.58 -22.02
C ALA A 56 11.40 -1.53 -23.22
N ALA A 57 10.40 -2.38 -23.50
CA ALA A 57 10.44 -3.31 -24.63
C ALA A 57 10.31 -2.62 -26.00
N HIS A 58 9.86 -1.37 -26.04
CA HIS A 58 9.70 -0.63 -27.28
C HIS A 58 11.08 -0.22 -27.84
N PRO A 59 11.36 -0.38 -29.15
CA PRO A 59 12.70 -0.21 -29.73
C PRO A 59 13.34 1.16 -29.54
N ILE A 60 12.53 2.20 -29.36
CA ILE A 60 12.96 3.60 -29.14
C ILE A 60 12.50 4.11 -27.75
N GLY A 61 12.00 3.20 -26.89
CA GLY A 61 11.17 3.52 -25.71
C GLY A 61 9.74 3.88 -26.12
N ALA A 62 8.72 3.41 -25.39
CA ALA A 62 7.34 3.74 -25.77
C ALA A 62 7.03 5.17 -25.31
N PRO A 63 6.40 6.01 -26.16
CA PRO A 63 6.09 7.38 -25.81
C PRO A 63 5.07 7.40 -24.67
N LEU A 64 5.37 8.20 -23.63
CA LEU A 64 4.38 8.59 -22.65
C LEU A 64 3.49 9.66 -23.27
N ASP A 65 2.19 9.42 -23.32
CA ASP A 65 1.20 10.34 -23.86
C ASP A 65 -0.06 10.40 -22.97
N PHE A 66 -0.91 11.39 -23.22
CA PHE A 66 -2.16 11.58 -22.49
C PHE A 66 -3.17 10.46 -22.81
N PRO A 67 -3.81 9.87 -21.78
CA PRO A 67 -4.79 8.82 -21.99
C PRO A 67 -6.07 9.38 -22.61
N ALA A 68 -6.47 8.84 -23.77
CA ALA A 68 -7.72 9.23 -24.44
C ALA A 68 -8.99 8.93 -23.62
N ALA A 69 -8.90 8.00 -22.67
CA ALA A 69 -10.04 7.58 -21.83
C ALA A 69 -10.51 8.64 -20.82
N THR A 70 -9.76 9.74 -20.65
CA THR A 70 -10.08 10.82 -19.71
C THR A 70 -10.11 12.20 -20.38
N ALA A 71 -10.38 12.24 -21.70
CA ALA A 71 -10.51 13.47 -22.48
C ALA A 71 -11.89 14.12 -22.35
#